data_AF-A0A2C6A5E0-F1
#
_entry.id   AF-A0A2C6A5E0-F1
#
_cell.length_a   1.000
_cell.length_b   1.000
_cell.length_c   1.000
_cell.angle_alpha   90.00
_cell.angle_beta   90.00
_cell.angle_gamma   90.00
#
_symmetry.space_group_name_H-M   'P 1'
#
loop_
_entity.id
_entity.type
_entity.pdbx_description
1 polymer ?
#
loop_
_entity_poly.entity_id
_entity_poly.type
_entity_poly.pdbx_seq_one_letter_code
_entity_poly.pdbx_strand_id
1 'polypeptide(L)'
;MSLDKIPDEIIQHLLYYISPSDNLESLQLVSRRLHRLASGHLLWRYHCRSSFRYWHQDHDFRHKLLRRVSDVDWKQLFIMRAERNRRVAELLEGIIATKVSRLKRFERIARLGYDAKDYLLTQCQIDELAEDYLARRYYSNALLDCIHRSIAIEEWHKLRLDRDSLDAHVAGLPLERALGAFDMFVLHDQYGDINDISQMLDERAAAFQATQPNLNELTTRQKALALNRWLRSNGFTGLCNPERNYRNLRNLLIANLRRGCI
;
A
#
# COMPACT_ATOMS: atom_id res chain seq x y z
N MET A 1 8.17 37.48 -20.23
CA MET A 1 7.44 36.58 -21.15
C MET A 1 6.07 36.28 -20.55
N SER A 2 4.98 36.33 -21.33
CA SER A 2 3.63 35.98 -20.82
C SER A 2 3.36 34.49 -20.98
N LEU A 3 2.73 33.88 -19.97
CA LEU A 3 2.25 32.50 -19.98
C LEU A 3 1.28 32.21 -21.15
N ASP A 4 0.63 33.25 -21.68
CA ASP A 4 -0.29 33.14 -22.82
C ASP A 4 0.39 32.69 -24.12
N LYS A 5 1.71 32.92 -24.23
CA LYS A 5 2.49 32.60 -25.44
C LYS A 5 3.04 31.17 -25.44
N ILE A 6 2.94 30.45 -24.32
CA ILE A 6 3.43 29.08 -24.19
C ILE A 6 2.37 28.12 -24.75
N PRO A 7 2.70 27.08 -25.54
CA PRO A 7 1.73 26.09 -26.01
C PRO A 7 1.05 25.29 -24.88
N ASP A 8 -0.18 24.81 -25.11
CA ASP A 8 -0.96 24.05 -24.12
C ASP A 8 -0.23 22.77 -23.68
N GLU A 9 0.49 22.11 -24.59
CA GLU A 9 1.22 20.86 -24.35
C GLU A 9 2.38 21.07 -23.37
N ILE A 10 3.08 22.20 -23.48
CA ILE A 10 4.19 22.54 -22.58
C ILE A 10 3.64 22.84 -21.18
N ILE A 11 2.54 23.61 -21.09
CA ILE A 11 1.89 23.87 -19.81
C ILE A 11 1.41 22.55 -19.20
N GLN A 12 0.76 21.69 -19.97
CA GLN A 12 0.31 20.37 -19.50
C GLN A 12 1.46 19.52 -18.96
N HIS A 13 2.63 19.54 -19.61
CA HIS A 13 3.81 18.83 -19.13
C HIS A 13 4.32 19.41 -17.81
N LEU A 14 4.39 20.74 -17.68
CA LEU A 14 4.80 21.41 -16.45
C LEU A 14 3.87 21.08 -15.27
N LEU A 15 2.58 20.91 -15.52
CA LEU A 15 1.60 20.58 -14.46
C LEU A 15 1.90 19.26 -13.74
N TYR A 16 2.62 18.30 -14.37
CA TYR A 16 3.03 17.06 -13.71
C TYR A 16 4.08 17.26 -12.60
N TYR A 17 4.79 18.38 -12.64
CA TYR A 17 5.84 18.73 -11.66
C TYR A 17 5.31 19.59 -10.51
N ILE A 18 4.03 19.96 -10.54
CA ILE A 18 3.42 20.82 -9.54
C ILE A 18 2.65 19.96 -8.54
N SER A 19 2.70 20.35 -7.27
CA SER A 19 1.92 19.71 -6.21
C SER A 19 0.42 19.72 -6.57
N PRO A 20 -0.30 18.61 -6.38
CA PRO A 20 -1.75 18.59 -6.56
C PRO A 20 -2.49 19.62 -5.70
N SER A 21 -1.96 19.94 -4.52
CA SER A 21 -2.52 20.97 -3.63
C SER A 21 -2.40 22.37 -4.24
N ASP A 22 -1.20 22.76 -4.69
CA ASP A 22 -0.96 24.06 -5.34
C ASP A 22 -1.79 24.21 -6.62
N ASN A 23 -1.98 23.09 -7.32
CA ASN A 23 -2.84 23.04 -8.49
C ASN A 23 -4.31 23.40 -8.14
N LEU A 24 -4.88 22.79 -7.10
CA LEU A 24 -6.25 23.03 -6.65
C LEU A 24 -6.44 24.41 -6.02
N GLU A 25 -5.51 24.82 -5.15
CA GLU A 25 -5.65 26.01 -4.32
C GLU A 25 -5.24 27.30 -5.04
N SER A 26 -4.38 27.20 -6.06
CA SER A 26 -3.84 28.38 -6.74
C SER A 26 -4.04 28.33 -8.26
N LEU A 27 -3.41 27.38 -8.96
CA LEU A 27 -3.25 27.48 -10.43
C LEU A 27 -4.57 27.48 -11.20
N GLN A 28 -5.52 26.65 -10.78
CA GLN A 28 -6.83 26.56 -11.43
C GLN A 28 -7.67 27.84 -11.26
N LEU A 29 -7.34 28.68 -10.28
CA LEU A 29 -8.06 29.91 -9.99
C LEU A 29 -7.53 31.11 -10.79
N VAL A 30 -6.31 31.00 -11.35
CA VAL A 30 -5.64 32.11 -12.04
C VAL A 30 -6.28 32.42 -13.39
N SER A 31 -6.65 31.41 -14.18
CA SER A 31 -7.27 31.63 -15.49
C SER A 31 -8.13 30.45 -15.95
N ARG A 32 -9.10 30.72 -16.84
CA ARG A 32 -9.93 29.67 -17.47
C ARG A 32 -9.11 28.65 -18.25
N ARG A 33 -8.03 29.10 -18.90
CA ARG A 33 -7.11 28.24 -19.66
C ARG A 33 -6.40 27.26 -18.73
N LEU A 34 -5.81 27.76 -17.63
CA LEU A 34 -5.17 26.91 -16.63
C LEU A 34 -6.16 25.99 -15.94
N HIS A 35 -7.37 26.47 -15.62
CA HIS A 35 -8.43 25.64 -15.07
C HIS A 35 -8.73 24.42 -15.96
N ARG A 36 -8.88 24.63 -17.27
CA ARG A 36 -9.14 23.56 -18.25
C ARG A 36 -7.98 22.57 -18.33
N LEU A 37 -6.75 23.07 -18.47
CA LEU A 37 -5.57 22.21 -18.62
C LEU A 37 -5.28 21.42 -17.34
N ALA A 38 -5.37 22.07 -16.19
CA ALA A 38 -5.07 21.49 -14.90
C ALA A 38 -6.21 20.64 -14.31
N SER A 39 -7.40 20.64 -14.94
CA SER A 39 -8.49 19.69 -14.65
C SER A 39 -8.44 18.45 -15.57
N GLY A 40 -7.37 18.24 -16.34
CA GLY A 40 -7.25 17.09 -17.24
C GLY A 40 -7.23 15.74 -16.53
N HIS A 41 -8.02 14.78 -17.03
CA HIS A 41 -8.16 13.43 -16.43
C HIS A 41 -6.83 12.67 -16.33
N LEU A 42 -5.95 12.79 -17.33
CA LEU A 42 -4.63 12.13 -17.33
C LEU A 42 -3.74 12.63 -16.18
N LEU A 43 -3.74 13.94 -15.94
CA LEU A 43 -3.00 14.57 -14.87
C LEU A 43 -3.48 14.08 -13.50
N TRP A 44 -4.80 14.07 -13.29
CA TRP A 44 -5.38 13.61 -12.03
C TRP A 44 -5.22 12.10 -11.81
N ARG A 45 -5.28 11.29 -12.88
CA ARG A 45 -4.94 9.86 -12.79
C ARG A 45 -3.50 9.66 -12.36
N TYR A 46 -2.57 10.46 -12.88
CA TYR A 46 -1.17 10.44 -12.44
C TYR A 46 -1.04 10.83 -10.97
N HIS A 47 -1.63 11.95 -10.54
CA HIS A 47 -1.57 12.38 -9.15
C HIS A 47 -2.15 11.35 -8.18
N CYS A 48 -3.27 10.69 -8.52
CA CYS A 48 -3.80 9.59 -7.71
C CYS A 48 -2.77 8.45 -7.55
N ARG A 49 -2.04 8.10 -8.60
CA ARG A 49 -1.04 7.02 -8.57
C ARG A 49 0.24 7.43 -7.83
N SER A 50 0.68 8.68 -7.99
CA SER A 50 1.95 9.14 -7.44
C SER A 50 1.84 9.61 -5.99
N SER A 51 0.69 10.14 -5.57
CA SER A 51 0.51 10.74 -4.25
C SER A 51 0.03 9.76 -3.17
N PHE A 52 -0.55 8.63 -3.56
CA PHE A 52 -1.12 7.66 -2.62
C PHE A 52 -0.70 6.24 -2.98
N ARG A 53 -0.07 5.55 -2.03
CA ARG A 53 0.33 4.15 -2.20
C ARG A 53 -0.80 3.21 -1.80
N TYR A 54 -1.51 3.53 -0.73
CA TYR A 54 -2.56 2.66 -0.19
C TYR A 54 -3.95 3.22 -0.46
N TRP A 55 -4.84 2.32 -0.91
CA TRP A 55 -6.22 2.63 -1.27
C TRP A 55 -7.14 1.62 -0.61
N HIS A 56 -8.16 2.12 0.10
CA HIS A 56 -9.23 1.27 0.62
C HIS A 56 -10.01 0.57 -0.52
N GLN A 57 -10.51 -0.63 -0.25
CA GLN A 57 -11.20 -1.47 -1.24
C GLN A 57 -12.43 -0.79 -1.86
N ASP A 58 -13.13 0.07 -1.09
CA ASP A 58 -14.33 0.78 -1.54
C ASP A 58 -14.05 1.73 -2.72
N HIS A 59 -12.79 2.10 -2.95
CA HIS A 59 -12.42 2.95 -4.07
C HIS A 59 -12.34 2.21 -5.39
N ASP A 60 -12.23 0.88 -5.35
CA ASP A 60 -12.04 0.04 -6.54
C ASP A 60 -10.89 0.56 -7.44
N PHE A 61 -9.81 1.03 -6.80
CA PHE A 61 -8.77 1.82 -7.47
C PHE A 61 -8.06 1.02 -8.57
N ARG A 62 -7.74 -0.25 -8.30
CA ARG A 62 -7.05 -1.13 -9.27
C ARG A 62 -7.89 -1.36 -10.53
N HIS A 63 -9.19 -1.59 -10.39
CA HIS A 63 -10.07 -1.76 -11.53
C HIS A 63 -10.29 -0.44 -12.28
N LYS A 64 -10.44 0.69 -11.57
CA LYS A 64 -10.47 2.03 -12.20
C LYS A 64 -9.25 2.32 -13.06
N LEU A 65 -8.06 1.80 -12.70
CA LEU A 65 -6.86 1.94 -13.51
C LEU A 65 -6.92 1.20 -14.86
N LEU A 66 -7.77 0.17 -14.99
CA LEU A 66 -7.95 -0.58 -16.23
C LEU A 66 -8.98 0.07 -17.17
N ARG A 67 -9.82 0.96 -16.64
CA ARG A 67 -10.84 1.67 -17.42
C ARG A 67 -10.23 2.79 -18.26
N ARG A 68 -11.00 3.27 -19.25
CA ARG A 68 -10.60 4.45 -20.02
C ARG A 68 -10.49 5.65 -19.09
N VAL A 69 -9.51 6.51 -19.37
CA VAL A 69 -9.19 7.65 -18.51
C VAL A 69 -10.37 8.62 -18.38
N SER A 70 -11.20 8.73 -19.41
CA SER A 70 -12.43 9.52 -19.44
C SER A 70 -13.56 9.00 -18.56
N ASP A 71 -13.54 7.72 -18.20
CA ASP A 71 -14.69 7.06 -17.55
C ASP A 71 -14.67 7.19 -16.03
N VAL A 72 -13.59 7.75 -15.49
CA VAL A 72 -13.36 7.87 -14.05
C VAL A 72 -13.08 9.33 -13.74
N ASP A 73 -13.82 9.89 -12.79
CA ASP A 73 -13.55 11.23 -12.27
C ASP A 73 -12.34 11.19 -11.33
N TRP A 74 -11.15 11.21 -11.92
CA TRP A 74 -9.88 11.14 -11.21
C TRP A 74 -9.66 12.32 -10.27
N LYS A 75 -10.15 13.51 -10.63
CA LYS A 75 -9.99 14.71 -9.82
C LYS A 75 -10.82 14.59 -8.54
N GLN A 76 -12.08 14.20 -8.67
CA GLN A 76 -12.93 13.99 -7.49
C GLN A 76 -12.41 12.85 -6.61
N LEU A 77 -11.88 11.78 -7.21
CA LEU A 77 -11.26 10.69 -6.48
C LEU A 77 -10.04 11.17 -5.68
N PHE A 78 -9.18 12.01 -6.27
CA PHE A 78 -8.04 12.60 -5.59
C PHE A 78 -8.48 13.47 -4.41
N ILE A 79 -9.41 14.41 -4.64
CA ILE A 79 -9.90 15.34 -3.62
C ILE A 79 -10.44 14.57 -2.43
N MET A 80 -11.31 13.59 -2.67
CA MET A 80 -11.89 12.76 -1.62
C MET A 80 -10.82 11.97 -0.84
N ARG A 81 -9.79 11.45 -1.52
CA ARG A 81 -8.67 10.76 -0.84
C ARG A 81 -7.81 11.72 -0.01
N ALA A 82 -7.56 12.93 -0.51
CA ALA A 82 -6.83 13.97 0.20
C ALA A 82 -7.61 14.48 1.43
N GLU A 83 -8.93 14.62 1.33
CA GLU A 83 -9.81 14.95 2.46
C GLU A 83 -9.74 13.89 3.56
N ARG A 84 -9.68 12.59 3.20
CA ARG A 84 -9.46 11.52 4.18
C ARG A 84 -8.13 11.68 4.91
N ASN A 85 -7.03 12.01 4.22
CA ASN A 85 -5.75 12.30 4.88
C ASN A 85 -5.83 13.50 5.83
N ARG A 86 -6.44 14.60 5.40
CA ARG A 86 -6.67 15.78 6.25
C ARG A 86 -7.49 15.40 7.49
N ARG A 87 -8.50 14.55 7.33
CA ARG A 87 -9.31 14.06 8.45
C ARG A 87 -8.51 13.19 9.42
N VAL A 88 -7.62 12.33 8.93
CA VAL A 88 -6.71 11.55 9.79
C VAL A 88 -5.80 12.48 10.57
N ALA A 89 -5.25 13.51 9.93
CA ALA A 89 -4.42 14.52 10.59
C ALA A 89 -5.17 15.18 11.76
N GLU A 90 -6.36 15.73 11.52
CA GLU A 90 -7.20 16.35 12.55
C GLU A 90 -7.51 15.41 13.72
N LEU A 91 -7.83 14.14 13.42
CA LEU A 91 -8.15 13.15 14.44
C LEU A 91 -6.92 12.78 15.27
N LEU A 92 -5.74 12.70 14.64
CA LEU A 92 -4.48 12.44 15.32
C LEU A 92 -4.08 13.61 16.22
N GLU A 93 -4.18 14.85 15.73
CA GLU A 93 -3.98 16.04 16.57
C GLU A 93 -4.87 16.00 17.81
N GLY A 94 -6.16 15.66 17.62
CA GLY A 94 -7.09 15.51 18.74
C GLY A 94 -6.75 14.36 19.70
N ILE A 95 -6.08 13.30 19.25
CA ILE A 95 -5.62 12.19 20.11
C ILE A 95 -4.43 12.64 20.97
N ILE A 96 -3.52 13.40 20.36
CA ILE A 96 -2.30 13.93 21.00
C ILE A 96 -2.68 15.00 22.02
N ALA A 97 -3.49 15.98 21.62
CA ALA A 97 -3.87 17.12 22.44
C ALA A 97 -4.70 16.76 23.68
N THR A 98 -5.54 15.71 23.62
CA THR A 98 -6.42 15.36 24.75
C THR A 98 -6.73 13.88 24.89
N LYS A 99 -7.00 13.45 26.12
CA LYS A 99 -7.52 12.11 26.44
C LYS A 99 -9.02 11.98 26.16
N VAL A 100 -9.76 13.09 26.15
CA VAL A 100 -11.22 13.10 25.96
C VAL A 100 -11.57 12.62 24.55
N SER A 101 -12.50 11.67 24.43
CA SER A 101 -12.93 11.07 23.16
C SER A 101 -11.81 10.42 22.34
N ARG A 102 -10.65 10.13 22.95
CA ARG A 102 -9.51 9.51 22.26
C ARG A 102 -9.87 8.18 21.61
N LEU A 103 -10.58 7.31 22.33
CA LEU A 103 -11.03 6.02 21.79
C LEU A 103 -11.95 6.19 20.58
N LYS A 104 -12.85 7.18 20.60
CA LYS A 104 -13.73 7.50 19.46
C LYS A 104 -12.94 8.00 18.26
N ARG A 105 -11.86 8.77 18.47
CA ARG A 105 -10.96 9.21 17.40
C ARG A 105 -10.16 8.03 16.83
N PHE A 106 -9.68 7.14 17.70
CA PHE A 106 -9.02 5.89 17.31
C PHE A 106 -9.90 5.05 16.39
N GLU A 107 -11.13 4.80 16.82
CA GLU A 107 -12.12 4.03 16.04
C GLU A 107 -12.40 4.69 14.69
N ARG A 108 -12.56 6.02 14.66
CA ARG A 108 -12.79 6.77 13.40
C ARG A 108 -11.63 6.64 12.42
N ILE A 109 -10.39 6.69 12.90
CA ILE A 109 -9.21 6.49 12.03
C ILE A 109 -9.14 5.03 11.57
N ALA A 110 -9.35 4.07 12.48
CA ALA A 110 -9.29 2.64 12.15
C ALA A 110 -10.28 2.26 11.04
N ARG A 111 -11.50 2.84 11.06
CA ARG A 111 -12.52 2.64 10.02
C ARG A 111 -12.14 3.18 8.63
N LEU A 112 -11.14 4.07 8.52
CA LEU A 112 -10.63 4.51 7.21
C LEU A 112 -9.70 3.46 6.58
N GLY A 113 -9.24 2.47 7.35
CA GLY A 113 -8.43 1.36 6.88
C GLY A 113 -7.18 1.83 6.13
N TYR A 114 -6.96 1.27 4.93
CA TYR A 114 -5.83 1.60 4.06
C TYR A 114 -5.68 3.09 3.75
N ASP A 115 -6.76 3.88 3.75
CA ASP A 115 -6.64 5.31 3.44
C ASP A 115 -5.92 6.10 4.55
N ALA A 116 -5.93 5.61 5.78
CA ALA A 116 -5.16 6.26 6.84
C ALA A 116 -3.67 5.93 6.78
N LYS A 117 -3.29 4.85 6.06
CA LYS A 117 -1.96 4.24 6.15
C LYS A 117 -0.83 5.15 5.67
N ASP A 118 -0.97 5.78 4.50
CA ASP A 118 0.05 6.68 3.94
C ASP A 118 0.43 7.81 4.92
N TYR A 119 -0.58 8.45 5.51
CA TYR A 119 -0.38 9.53 6.46
C TYR A 119 0.26 9.02 7.76
N LEU A 120 -0.28 7.93 8.34
CA LEU A 120 0.22 7.39 9.60
C LEU A 120 1.67 6.89 9.49
N LEU A 121 2.05 6.23 8.38
CA LEU A 121 3.44 5.83 8.14
C LEU A 121 4.39 7.03 8.12
N THR A 122 3.96 8.15 7.52
CA THR A 122 4.73 9.40 7.52
C THR A 122 4.88 9.93 8.96
N GLN A 123 3.82 9.88 9.77
CA GLN A 123 3.88 10.33 11.17
C GLN A 123 4.72 9.41 12.07
N CYS A 124 4.81 8.11 11.76
CA CYS A 124 5.73 7.19 12.45
C CYS A 124 7.20 7.54 12.23
N GLN A 125 7.52 8.21 11.12
CA GLN A 125 8.88 8.62 10.76
C GLN A 125 9.09 10.13 10.89
N ILE A 126 8.22 10.84 11.63
CA ILE A 126 8.34 12.29 11.78
C ILE A 126 9.66 12.64 12.48
N ASP A 127 10.26 13.77 12.08
CA ASP A 127 11.51 14.28 12.62
C ASP A 127 11.43 14.55 14.14
N GLU A 128 12.54 14.34 14.84
CA GLU A 128 12.70 14.60 16.28
C GLU A 128 12.69 16.10 16.61
N LEU A 129 12.82 16.96 15.59
CA LEU A 129 12.63 18.41 15.70
C LEU A 129 11.18 18.81 16.01
N ALA A 130 10.20 17.93 15.79
CA ALA A 130 8.81 18.21 16.16
C ALA A 130 8.61 18.07 17.68
N GLU A 131 7.96 19.06 18.32
CA GLU A 131 7.77 19.11 19.78
C GLU A 131 7.09 17.84 20.34
N ASP A 132 6.15 17.28 19.60
CA ASP A 132 5.33 16.13 19.98
C ASP A 132 5.71 14.83 19.23
N TYR A 133 6.93 14.74 18.69
CA TYR A 133 7.36 13.62 17.86
C TYR A 133 7.15 12.25 18.52
N LEU A 134 7.44 12.11 19.82
CA LEU A 134 7.22 10.85 20.55
C LEU A 134 5.75 10.44 20.58
N ALA A 135 4.86 11.40 20.82
CA ALA A 135 3.42 11.14 20.86
C ALA A 135 2.90 10.78 19.46
N ARG A 136 3.34 11.50 18.42
CA ARG A 136 3.00 11.20 17.02
C ARG A 136 3.44 9.80 16.62
N ARG A 137 4.71 9.44 16.86
CA ARG A 137 5.25 8.11 16.55
C ARG A 137 4.50 7.03 17.31
N TYR A 138 4.26 7.21 18.61
CA TYR A 138 3.53 6.24 19.44
C TYR A 138 2.09 6.00 18.98
N TYR A 139 1.29 7.05 18.85
CA TYR A 139 -0.13 6.90 18.49
C TYR A 139 -0.30 6.46 17.04
N SER A 140 0.57 6.91 16.13
CA SER A 140 0.51 6.46 14.73
C SER A 140 0.84 4.98 14.60
N ASN A 141 1.83 4.48 15.33
CA ASN A 141 2.13 3.04 15.40
C ASN A 141 0.96 2.24 15.98
N ALA A 142 0.37 2.70 17.09
CA ALA A 142 -0.79 2.04 17.67
C ALA A 142 -2.01 1.99 16.73
N LEU A 143 -2.21 3.06 15.93
CA LEU A 143 -3.28 3.13 14.93
C LEU A 143 -3.01 2.21 13.74
N LEU A 144 -1.78 2.18 13.23
CA LEU A 144 -1.37 1.26 12.17
C LEU A 144 -1.55 -0.18 12.59
N ASP A 145 -1.12 -0.53 13.79
CA ASP A 145 -1.34 -1.84 14.40
C ASP A 145 -2.82 -2.21 14.45
N CYS A 146 -3.69 -1.27 14.83
CA CYS A 146 -5.14 -1.49 14.86
C CYS A 146 -5.70 -1.75 13.45
N ILE A 147 -5.30 -0.96 12.46
CA ILE A 147 -5.71 -1.10 11.06
C ILE A 147 -5.22 -2.43 10.48
N HIS A 148 -3.94 -2.76 10.67
CA HIS A 148 -3.34 -3.99 10.19
C HIS A 148 -4.04 -5.23 10.76
N ARG A 149 -4.34 -5.22 12.06
CA ARG A 149 -5.09 -6.30 12.72
C ARG A 149 -6.51 -6.43 12.18
N SER A 150 -7.23 -5.33 11.97
CA SER A 150 -8.58 -5.34 11.38
C SER A 150 -8.57 -6.00 10.01
N ILE A 151 -7.65 -5.55 9.13
CA ILE A 151 -7.49 -6.10 7.77
C ILE A 151 -7.16 -7.59 7.80
N ALA A 152 -6.25 -8.00 8.68
CA ALA A 152 -5.86 -9.40 8.80
C ALA A 152 -7.01 -10.31 9.26
N ILE A 153 -7.78 -9.84 10.25
CA ILE A 153 -8.95 -10.56 10.77
C ILE A 153 -10.03 -10.66 9.69
N GLU A 154 -10.30 -9.57 8.97
CA GLU A 154 -11.24 -9.56 7.85
C GLU A 154 -10.82 -10.54 6.74
N GLU A 155 -9.53 -10.60 6.42
CA GLU A 155 -8.99 -11.53 5.42
C GLU A 155 -9.18 -12.98 5.86
N TRP A 156 -8.83 -13.34 7.10
CA TRP A 156 -9.07 -14.68 7.63
C TRP A 156 -10.55 -15.03 7.72
N HIS A 157 -11.41 -14.07 8.02
CA HIS A 157 -12.85 -14.27 8.01
C HIS A 157 -13.36 -14.61 6.61
N LYS A 158 -12.91 -13.87 5.57
CA LYS A 158 -13.23 -14.17 4.17
C LYS A 158 -12.76 -15.58 3.77
N LEU A 159 -11.52 -15.93 4.09
CA LEU A 159 -10.96 -17.25 3.80
C LEU A 159 -11.69 -18.40 4.49
N ARG A 160 -12.22 -18.17 5.69
CA ARG A 160 -13.06 -19.14 6.38
C ARG A 160 -14.39 -19.35 5.66
N LEU A 161 -15.06 -18.28 5.25
CA LEU A 161 -16.31 -18.37 4.48
C LEU A 161 -16.10 -19.06 3.14
N ASP A 162 -15.02 -18.72 2.44
CA ASP A 162 -14.70 -19.31 1.13
C ASP A 162 -14.40 -20.80 1.25
N ARG A 163 -13.72 -21.26 2.32
CA ARG A 163 -13.49 -22.69 2.60
C ARG A 163 -14.78 -23.49 2.69
N ASP A 164 -15.83 -22.88 3.26
CA ASP A 164 -17.13 -23.53 3.44
C ASP A 164 -17.93 -23.59 2.12
N SER A 165 -17.42 -23.00 1.04
CA SER A 165 -17.98 -23.10 -0.32
C SER A 165 -17.39 -24.28 -1.11
N LEU A 166 -18.23 -24.94 -1.92
CA LEU A 166 -17.87 -26.15 -2.67
C LEU A 166 -16.72 -25.96 -3.69
N ASP A 167 -16.43 -24.73 -4.10
CA ASP A 167 -15.40 -24.40 -5.11
C ASP A 167 -13.99 -24.23 -4.53
N ALA A 168 -13.83 -24.28 -3.19
CA ALA A 168 -12.59 -23.97 -2.48
C ALA A 168 -11.42 -24.95 -2.72
N HIS A 169 -11.68 -26.11 -3.30
CA HIS A 169 -10.68 -27.17 -3.45
C HIS A 169 -9.75 -26.99 -4.67
N VAL A 170 -10.01 -26.01 -5.54
CA VAL A 170 -9.32 -25.87 -6.83
C VAL A 170 -8.23 -24.79 -6.84
N ALA A 171 -8.22 -23.85 -5.89
CA ALA A 171 -7.33 -22.70 -5.92
C ALA A 171 -6.29 -22.75 -4.80
N GLY A 172 -4.99 -22.73 -5.14
CA GLY A 172 -3.88 -22.52 -4.18
C GLY A 172 -3.79 -21.10 -3.60
N LEU A 173 -4.75 -20.23 -3.94
CA LEU A 173 -4.88 -18.82 -3.53
C LEU A 173 -5.17 -18.56 -2.02
N PRO A 174 -5.75 -19.48 -1.22
CA PRO A 174 -6.03 -19.21 0.20
C PRO A 174 -4.79 -19.11 1.08
N LEU A 175 -3.75 -19.90 0.81
CA LEU A 175 -2.65 -20.07 1.75
C LEU A 175 -1.73 -18.84 1.80
N GLU A 176 -1.38 -18.30 0.64
CA GLU A 176 -0.57 -17.10 0.53
C GLU A 176 -1.25 -15.90 1.22
N ARG A 177 -2.53 -15.68 0.93
CA ARG A 177 -3.30 -14.60 1.56
C ARG A 177 -3.46 -14.82 3.05
N ALA A 178 -3.68 -16.06 3.50
CA ALA A 178 -3.74 -16.40 4.92
C ALA A 178 -2.43 -16.06 5.64
N LEU A 179 -1.29 -16.38 5.03
CA LEU A 179 0.02 -16.11 5.61
C LEU A 179 0.38 -14.63 5.52
N GLY A 180 0.03 -13.95 4.43
CA GLY A 180 0.19 -12.50 4.31
C GLY A 180 -0.63 -11.74 5.36
N ALA A 181 -1.84 -12.20 5.67
CA ALA A 181 -2.65 -11.67 6.77
C ALA A 181 -1.97 -11.90 8.14
N PHE A 182 -1.27 -13.02 8.33
CA PHE A 182 -0.48 -13.22 9.56
C PHE A 182 0.65 -12.20 9.68
N ASP A 183 1.37 -11.91 8.59
CA ASP A 183 2.47 -10.94 8.57
C ASP A 183 2.00 -9.51 8.89
N MET A 184 0.73 -9.18 8.64
CA MET A 184 0.14 -7.88 9.03
C MET A 184 0.22 -7.62 10.55
N PHE A 185 0.26 -8.65 11.40
CA PHE A 185 0.40 -8.49 12.85
C PHE A 185 1.81 -8.04 13.29
N VAL A 186 2.80 -8.16 12.41
CA VAL A 186 4.23 -7.90 12.69
C VAL A 186 4.78 -6.73 11.87
N LEU A 187 4.02 -6.21 10.91
CA LEU A 187 4.42 -5.12 10.01
C LEU A 187 4.70 -3.78 10.72
N HIS A 188 3.97 -3.47 11.81
CA HIS A 188 4.10 -2.22 12.59
C HIS A 188 4.22 -0.96 11.71
N ASP A 189 5.40 -0.35 11.64
CA ASP A 189 5.72 0.88 10.92
C ASP A 189 6.33 0.66 9.52
N GLN A 190 6.43 -0.60 9.08
CA GLN A 190 7.02 -0.93 7.79
C GLN A 190 6.03 -0.80 6.64
N TYR A 191 6.55 -0.42 5.48
CA TYR A 191 5.80 -0.47 4.23
C TYR A 191 5.53 -1.91 3.81
N GLY A 192 4.33 -2.21 3.35
CA GLY A 192 3.92 -3.56 2.97
C GLY A 192 2.47 -3.82 3.27
N ASP A 193 1.80 -4.61 2.45
CA ASP A 193 0.49 -5.19 2.75
C ASP A 193 0.41 -6.64 2.22
N ILE A 194 -0.76 -7.26 2.37
CA ILE A 194 -1.02 -8.62 1.88
C ILE A 194 -0.81 -8.72 0.35
N ASN A 195 -1.14 -7.67 -0.40
CA ASN A 195 -0.98 -7.66 -1.84
C ASN A 195 0.49 -7.53 -2.25
N ASP A 196 1.28 -6.75 -1.53
CA ASP A 196 2.73 -6.62 -1.74
C ASP A 196 3.41 -7.98 -1.52
N ILE A 197 2.95 -8.76 -0.53
CA ILE A 197 3.43 -10.13 -0.32
C ILE A 197 3.04 -11.03 -1.49
N SER A 198 1.80 -10.92 -1.97
CA SER A 198 1.31 -11.75 -3.06
C SER A 198 2.07 -11.48 -4.36
N GLN A 199 2.20 -10.19 -4.70
CA GLN A 199 2.96 -9.75 -5.88
C GLN A 199 4.43 -10.19 -5.79
N MET A 200 5.06 -10.07 -4.62
CA MET A 200 6.43 -10.53 -4.42
C MET A 200 6.56 -12.03 -4.72
N LEU A 201 5.66 -12.86 -4.22
CA LEU A 201 5.70 -14.30 -4.46
C LEU A 201 5.42 -14.65 -5.93
N ASP A 202 4.48 -13.95 -6.58
CA ASP A 202 4.22 -14.07 -8.03
C ASP A 202 5.48 -13.74 -8.85
N GLU A 203 6.16 -12.65 -8.54
CA GLU A 203 7.41 -12.25 -9.20
C GLU A 203 8.51 -13.31 -9.02
N ARG A 204 8.63 -13.90 -7.82
CA ARG A 204 9.59 -14.99 -7.57
C ARG A 204 9.21 -16.27 -8.30
N ALA A 205 7.93 -16.61 -8.35
CA ALA A 205 7.43 -17.77 -9.07
C ALA A 205 7.70 -17.63 -10.58
N ALA A 206 7.43 -16.45 -11.16
CA ALA A 206 7.73 -16.14 -12.55
C ALA A 206 9.23 -16.21 -12.85
N ALA A 207 10.08 -15.67 -11.97
CA ALA A 207 11.53 -15.77 -12.11
C ALA A 207 12.03 -17.23 -12.06
N PHE A 208 11.47 -18.05 -11.17
CA PHE A 208 11.79 -19.48 -11.13
C PHE A 208 11.35 -20.20 -12.41
N GLN A 209 10.13 -19.96 -12.90
CA GLN A 209 9.62 -20.55 -14.13
C GLN A 209 10.48 -20.16 -15.35
N ALA A 210 10.93 -18.91 -15.43
CA ALA A 210 11.81 -18.45 -16.50
C ALA A 210 13.16 -19.20 -16.53
N THR A 211 13.66 -19.64 -15.37
CA THR A 211 14.90 -20.44 -15.28
C THR A 211 14.70 -21.94 -15.55
N GLN A 212 13.45 -22.41 -15.61
CA GLN A 212 13.11 -23.83 -15.75
C GLN A 212 12.07 -24.02 -16.87
N PRO A 213 12.45 -23.91 -18.16
CA PRO A 213 11.51 -23.99 -19.28
C PRO A 213 10.77 -25.34 -19.37
N ASN A 214 11.39 -26.43 -18.88
CA ASN A 214 10.81 -27.78 -18.90
C ASN A 214 10.13 -28.14 -17.57
N LEU A 215 9.75 -27.15 -16.74
CA LEU A 215 9.19 -27.40 -15.40
C LEU A 215 7.99 -28.36 -15.44
N ASN A 216 7.15 -28.27 -16.48
CA ASN A 216 5.95 -29.09 -16.61
C ASN A 216 6.24 -30.58 -16.84
N GLU A 217 7.40 -30.90 -17.41
CA GLU A 217 7.83 -32.28 -17.72
C GLU A 217 8.49 -32.96 -16.51
N LEU A 218 8.86 -32.17 -15.49
CA LEU A 218 9.52 -32.68 -14.29
C LEU A 218 8.52 -33.37 -13.35
N THR A 219 8.98 -34.47 -12.74
CA THR A 219 8.27 -35.10 -11.62
C THR A 219 8.20 -34.15 -10.42
N THR A 220 7.25 -34.36 -9.51
CA THR A 220 7.13 -33.57 -8.26
C THR A 220 8.45 -33.50 -7.48
N ARG A 221 9.20 -34.61 -7.42
CA ARG A 221 10.51 -34.65 -6.76
C ARG A 221 11.55 -33.78 -7.47
N GLN A 222 11.60 -33.82 -8.80
CA GLN A 222 12.50 -32.98 -9.58
C GLN A 222 12.14 -31.50 -9.48
N LYS A 223 10.84 -31.16 -9.49
CA LYS A 223 10.34 -29.80 -9.24
C LYS A 223 10.81 -29.28 -7.87
N ALA A 224 10.65 -30.08 -6.82
CA ALA A 224 11.09 -29.71 -5.47
C ALA A 224 12.61 -29.50 -5.38
N LEU A 225 13.40 -30.37 -6.02
CA LEU A 225 14.86 -30.23 -6.07
C LEU A 225 15.31 -29.00 -6.87
N ALA A 226 14.68 -28.74 -8.02
CA ALA A 226 14.94 -27.56 -8.83
C ALA A 226 14.62 -26.27 -8.06
N LEU A 227 13.46 -26.21 -7.40
CA LEU A 227 13.07 -25.10 -6.56
C LEU A 227 14.05 -24.89 -5.40
N ASN A 228 14.44 -25.95 -4.69
CA ASN A 228 15.39 -25.83 -3.59
C ASN A 228 16.76 -25.30 -4.04
N ARG A 229 17.27 -25.80 -5.17
CA ARG A 229 18.53 -25.32 -5.76
C ARG A 229 18.43 -23.85 -6.17
N TRP A 230 17.33 -23.47 -6.81
CA TRP A 230 17.08 -22.09 -7.23
C TRP A 230 16.95 -21.16 -6.01
N LEU A 231 16.24 -21.55 -4.96
CA LEU A 231 16.14 -20.76 -3.74
C LEU A 231 17.52 -20.52 -3.11
N ARG A 232 18.34 -21.57 -3.03
CA ARG A 232 19.72 -21.47 -2.49
C ARG A 232 20.61 -20.57 -3.35
N SER A 233 20.56 -20.71 -4.68
CA SER A 233 21.38 -19.90 -5.59
C SER A 233 21.00 -18.42 -5.59
N ASN A 234 19.76 -18.09 -5.22
CA ASN A 234 19.26 -16.72 -5.14
C ASN A 234 19.26 -16.15 -3.70
N GLY A 235 19.98 -16.77 -2.76
CA GLY A 235 20.15 -16.24 -1.40
C GLY A 235 18.91 -16.37 -0.50
N PHE A 236 17.93 -17.19 -0.87
CA PHE A 236 16.76 -17.51 -0.03
C PHE A 236 17.07 -18.65 0.94
N THR A 237 18.22 -18.58 1.60
CA THR A 237 18.73 -19.64 2.49
C THR A 237 18.29 -19.48 3.95
N GLY A 238 17.48 -18.46 4.28
CA GLY A 238 16.97 -18.22 5.63
C GLY A 238 17.34 -16.84 6.16
N LEU A 239 17.48 -16.71 7.49
CA LEU A 239 17.61 -15.42 8.20
C LEU A 239 18.94 -14.73 7.90
N CYS A 240 18.91 -13.49 7.39
CA CYS A 240 20.12 -12.70 7.12
C CYS A 240 20.85 -12.26 8.39
N ASN A 241 20.19 -12.35 9.54
CA ASN A 241 20.79 -12.01 10.82
C ASN A 241 20.23 -12.95 11.90
N PRO A 242 20.77 -14.18 12.00
CA PRO A 242 20.26 -15.22 12.88
C PRO A 242 20.18 -14.74 14.34
N GLU A 243 21.18 -14.02 14.83
CA GLU A 243 21.23 -13.59 16.24
C GLU A 243 20.12 -12.60 16.61
N ARG A 244 19.71 -11.73 15.68
CA ARG A 244 18.62 -10.77 15.90
C ARG A 244 17.24 -11.34 15.58
N ASN A 245 17.16 -12.20 14.58
CA ASN A 245 15.88 -12.66 14.02
C ASN A 245 15.51 -14.10 14.40
N TYR A 246 16.33 -14.82 15.19
CA TYR A 246 16.01 -16.17 15.65
C TYR A 246 14.70 -16.21 16.45
N ARG A 247 14.41 -15.19 17.26
CA ARG A 247 13.13 -15.07 17.99
C ARG A 247 11.92 -14.86 17.08
N ASN A 248 12.15 -14.40 15.84
CA ASN A 248 11.10 -14.18 14.86
C ASN A 248 10.74 -15.45 14.06
N LEU A 249 11.52 -16.53 14.16
CA LEU A 249 11.24 -17.82 13.48
C LEU A 249 9.87 -18.39 13.82
N ARG A 250 9.43 -18.20 15.07
CA ARG A 250 8.13 -18.73 15.52
C ARG A 250 6.95 -18.02 14.85
N ASN A 251 7.16 -16.79 14.32
CA ASN A 251 6.10 -15.90 13.88
C ASN A 251 6.34 -15.26 12.48
N LEU A 252 7.34 -15.66 11.69
CA LEU A 252 7.63 -15.00 10.38
C LEU A 252 8.11 -16.00 9.33
N LEU A 253 7.26 -16.94 8.91
CA LEU A 253 7.62 -17.89 7.85
C LEU A 253 7.82 -17.20 6.48
N ILE A 254 7.07 -16.14 6.17
CA ILE A 254 7.14 -15.46 4.85
C ILE A 254 7.86 -14.11 4.89
N ALA A 255 7.72 -13.30 5.94
CA ALA A 255 8.47 -12.04 6.04
C ALA A 255 10.00 -12.20 5.92
N ASN A 256 10.53 -13.39 6.23
CA ASN A 256 11.95 -13.69 6.06
C ASN A 256 12.35 -13.98 4.60
N LEU A 257 11.43 -14.41 3.72
CA LEU A 257 11.67 -14.54 2.27
C LEU A 257 11.80 -13.17 1.57
N ARG A 258 11.20 -12.13 2.15
CA ARG A 258 11.25 -10.76 1.64
C ARG A 258 12.63 -10.12 1.78
N ARG A 259 13.38 -10.52 2.80
CA ARG A 259 14.75 -10.06 3.08
C ARG A 259 15.70 -11.07 2.45
N GLY A 260 15.94 -10.96 1.14
CA GLY A 260 17.00 -11.73 0.50
C GLY A 260 18.32 -11.46 1.21
N CYS A 261 19.08 -12.50 1.54
CA CYS A 261 20.38 -12.34 2.14
C CYS A 261 21.42 -12.25 1.04
N ILE A 262 22.05 -11.08 0.94
CA ILE A 262 23.34 -10.92 0.28
C ILE A 262 24.39 -10.90 1.38
#